data_AF-A0A940NL56-F1
#
_entry.id   AF-A0A940NL56-F1
#
_cell.length_a   1.000
_cell.length_b   1.000
_cell.length_c   1.000
_cell.angle_alpha   90.00
_cell.angle_beta   90.00
_cell.angle_gamma   90.00
#
_symmetry.space_group_name_H-M   'P 1'
#
loop_
_entity.id
_entity.type
_entity.pdbx_description
1 polymer ?
#
loop_
_entity_poly.entity_id
_entity_poly.type
_entity_poly.pdbx_seq_one_letter_code
_entity_poly.pdbx_strand_id
1 'polypeptide(L)'
;MAATERITMTMRELDRYKVIQDVADGTLRPWRAAERLGLTTRQIRRLVGRLREHGPGGLVSGRRAKPSNNRLDAATADRALAIIRERYADFGPTLACEKLYECHGIRLAKETVRRLMMDAGLWVPRRQRPPKVYQPRARRACLGELVQIDGSEHAWFEDRAPQCTLLVYVDDATSRLMQLHFTASESTFSYFEATRAYIERYGKPGAFYSDKASVFRNTSAGRTGNRVTHFGRAMYELNIDAFCANSSSAKGRVERAHQTLQDRLVKELRLRGISTVIEANAYAPAFIAAYNARFAKPPKSGFDAHRPLRADEHLELVLTWREPRKVTKSLTVQYDRVMYLLDDTPDNRRLIDRYIEVWEYPDGRIEIRADDRVLPYR
;
A
#
# COMPACT_ATOMS: atom_id res chain seq x y z
N MET A 1 33.53 -64.86 -16.35
CA MET A 1 32.81 -64.43 -15.14
C MET A 1 31.62 -63.59 -15.57
N ALA A 2 30.39 -64.04 -15.33
CA ALA A 2 29.19 -63.31 -15.74
C ALA A 2 29.09 -62.01 -14.91
N ALA A 3 28.97 -60.88 -15.59
CA ALA A 3 28.78 -59.58 -14.94
C ALA A 3 27.48 -59.62 -14.11
N THR A 4 27.56 -59.23 -12.84
CA THR A 4 26.38 -59.13 -11.98
C THR A 4 25.48 -58.02 -12.49
N GLU A 5 24.41 -58.38 -13.21
CA GLU A 5 23.44 -57.42 -13.73
C GLU A 5 22.64 -56.81 -12.56
N ARG A 6 22.70 -55.49 -12.40
CA ARG A 6 22.02 -54.76 -11.32
C ARG A 6 20.77 -54.07 -11.85
N ILE A 7 19.62 -54.39 -11.25
CA ILE A 7 18.33 -53.79 -11.60
C ILE A 7 17.87 -52.87 -10.45
N THR A 8 17.73 -51.58 -10.74
CA THR A 8 17.28 -50.58 -9.74
C THR A 8 15.78 -50.31 -9.88
N MET A 9 14.99 -50.70 -8.88
CA MET A 9 13.54 -50.51 -8.86
C MET A 9 13.12 -49.51 -7.76
N THR A 10 12.02 -48.78 -7.96
CA THR A 10 11.34 -48.12 -6.85
C THR A 10 10.60 -49.14 -5.99
N MET A 11 10.27 -48.80 -4.74
CA MET A 11 9.53 -49.72 -3.86
C MET A 11 8.17 -50.13 -4.46
N ARG A 12 7.49 -49.22 -5.16
CA ARG A 12 6.25 -49.53 -5.90
C ARG A 12 6.46 -50.48 -7.07
N GLU A 13 7.61 -50.39 -7.77
CA GLU A 13 7.94 -51.32 -8.85
C GLU A 13 8.34 -52.70 -8.30
N LEU A 14 8.98 -52.74 -7.13
CA LEU A 14 9.29 -53.99 -6.43
C LEU A 14 8.02 -54.69 -5.92
N ASP A 15 7.09 -53.95 -5.33
CA ASP A 15 5.79 -54.50 -4.89
C ASP A 15 4.99 -55.02 -6.10
N ARG A 16 5.00 -54.26 -7.20
CA ARG A 16 4.41 -54.71 -8.47
C ARG A 16 5.09 -55.97 -8.98
N TYR A 17 6.43 -56.05 -8.92
CA TYR A 17 7.17 -57.23 -9.35
C TYR A 17 6.69 -58.49 -8.63
N LYS A 18 6.58 -58.46 -7.30
CA LYS A 18 6.09 -59.60 -6.51
C LYS A 18 4.69 -60.05 -6.96
N VAL A 19 3.77 -59.10 -7.07
CA VAL A 19 2.38 -59.41 -7.47
C VAL A 19 2.29 -59.96 -8.90
N ILE A 20 3.12 -59.47 -9.83
CA ILE A 20 3.15 -59.96 -11.21
C ILE A 20 3.86 -61.32 -11.30
N GLN A 21 4.89 -61.56 -10.47
CA GLN A 21 5.56 -62.85 -10.35
C GLN A 21 4.58 -63.93 -9.86
N ASP A 22 3.78 -63.66 -8.84
CA ASP A 22 2.74 -64.58 -8.35
C ASP A 22 1.73 -64.96 -9.45
N VAL A 23 1.41 -64.03 -10.35
CA VAL A 23 0.54 -64.32 -11.51
C VAL A 23 1.28 -65.14 -12.57
N ALA A 24 2.57 -64.86 -12.79
CA ALA A 24 3.40 -65.58 -13.76
C ALA A 24 3.61 -67.05 -13.34
N ASP A 25 3.76 -67.29 -12.03
CA ASP A 25 3.97 -68.58 -11.38
C ASP A 25 2.66 -69.35 -11.13
N GLY A 26 1.51 -68.73 -11.42
CA GLY A 26 0.18 -69.35 -11.32
C GLY A 26 -0.41 -69.37 -9.91
N THR A 27 0.26 -68.77 -8.92
CA THR A 27 -0.20 -68.71 -7.52
C THR A 27 -1.27 -67.63 -7.30
N LEU A 28 -1.38 -66.65 -8.19
CA LEU A 28 -2.38 -65.58 -8.14
C LEU A 28 -3.17 -65.43 -9.45
N ARG A 29 -4.50 -65.33 -9.37
CA ARG A 29 -5.33 -65.09 -10.56
C ARG A 29 -5.15 -63.66 -11.09
N PRO A 30 -5.06 -63.45 -12.42
CA PRO A 30 -4.82 -62.12 -13.01
C PRO A 30 -5.82 -61.02 -12.63
N TRP A 31 -7.08 -61.36 -12.34
CA TRP A 31 -8.09 -60.37 -11.94
C TRP A 31 -7.85 -59.84 -10.52
N ARG A 32 -7.35 -60.69 -9.61
CA ARG A 32 -7.06 -60.33 -8.22
C ARG A 32 -5.79 -59.49 -8.10
N ALA A 33 -4.80 -59.76 -8.97
CA ALA A 33 -3.64 -58.89 -9.14
C ALA A 33 -3.99 -57.51 -9.71
N ALA A 34 -4.96 -57.46 -10.63
CA ALA A 34 -5.48 -56.21 -11.20
C ALA A 34 -6.11 -55.32 -10.11
N GLU A 35 -6.94 -55.88 -9.24
CA GLU A 35 -7.52 -55.19 -8.09
C GLU A 35 -6.45 -54.66 -7.14
N ARG A 36 -5.49 -55.51 -6.73
CA ARG A 36 -4.41 -55.14 -5.80
C ARG A 36 -3.50 -54.01 -6.31
N LEU A 37 -3.30 -53.93 -7.63
CA LEU A 37 -2.41 -52.94 -8.25
C LEU A 37 -3.16 -51.74 -8.85
N GLY A 38 -4.50 -51.73 -8.81
CA GLY A 38 -5.32 -50.71 -9.47
C GLY A 38 -5.12 -50.66 -11.00
N LEU A 39 -4.94 -51.82 -11.63
CA LEU A 39 -4.69 -51.97 -13.06
C LEU A 39 -5.76 -52.85 -13.72
N THR A 40 -5.90 -52.75 -15.04
CA THR A 40 -6.79 -53.65 -15.78
C THR A 40 -6.19 -55.05 -15.93
N THR A 41 -7.03 -56.09 -16.02
CA THR A 41 -6.56 -57.47 -16.22
C THR A 41 -5.73 -57.62 -17.51
N ARG A 42 -6.07 -56.85 -18.56
CA ARG A 42 -5.28 -56.77 -19.80
C ARG A 42 -3.87 -56.24 -19.53
N GLN A 43 -3.75 -55.22 -18.69
CA GLN A 43 -2.48 -54.65 -18.29
C GLN A 43 -1.65 -55.63 -17.47
N ILE A 44 -2.27 -56.39 -16.56
CA ILE A 44 -1.60 -57.46 -15.81
C ILE A 44 -1.02 -58.52 -16.74
N ARG A 45 -1.81 -59.05 -17.69
CA ARG A 45 -1.32 -60.02 -18.69
C ARG A 45 -0.16 -59.48 -19.51
N ARG A 46 -0.21 -58.20 -19.90
CA ARG A 46 0.90 -57.51 -20.60
C ARG A 46 2.16 -57.39 -19.74
N LEU A 47 2.03 -57.21 -18.43
CA LEU A 47 3.17 -57.16 -17.50
C LEU A 47 3.75 -58.56 -17.28
N VAL A 48 2.92 -59.60 -17.19
CA VAL A 48 3.37 -61.00 -17.13
C VAL A 48 4.15 -61.37 -18.38
N GLY A 49 3.68 -61.00 -19.57
CA GLY A 49 4.41 -61.21 -20.83
C GLY A 49 5.79 -60.54 -20.80
N ARG A 50 5.86 -59.26 -20.39
CA ARG A 50 7.14 -58.54 -20.26
C ARG A 50 8.08 -59.12 -19.20
N LEU A 51 7.54 -59.62 -18.09
CA LEU A 51 8.32 -60.30 -17.07
C LEU A 51 8.94 -61.60 -17.62
N ARG A 52 8.19 -62.35 -18.43
CA ARG A 52 8.69 -63.59 -19.07
C ARG A 52 9.73 -63.31 -20.16
N GLU A 53 9.57 -62.24 -20.93
CA GLU A 53 10.46 -61.89 -22.04
C GLU A 53 11.75 -61.18 -21.59
N HIS A 54 11.66 -60.33 -20.55
CA HIS A 54 12.74 -59.41 -20.18
C HIS A 54 13.12 -59.48 -18.69
N GLY A 55 12.64 -60.50 -17.97
CA GLY A 55 12.88 -60.66 -16.54
C GLY A 55 12.39 -59.47 -15.70
N PRO A 56 12.93 -59.26 -14.49
CA PRO A 56 12.55 -58.16 -13.62
C PRO A 56 12.71 -56.78 -14.27
N GLY A 57 13.65 -56.65 -15.22
CA GLY A 57 13.89 -55.41 -15.98
C GLY A 57 12.69 -54.96 -16.81
N GLY A 58 11.86 -55.89 -17.30
CA GLY A 58 10.65 -55.59 -18.09
C GLY A 58 9.53 -54.87 -17.33
N LEU A 59 9.62 -54.84 -15.99
CA LEU A 59 8.65 -54.15 -15.12
C LEU A 59 9.11 -52.76 -14.67
N VAL A 60 10.36 -52.39 -14.97
CA VAL A 60 10.86 -51.02 -14.78
C VAL A 60 10.22 -50.11 -15.83
N SER A 61 9.85 -48.89 -15.44
CA SER A 61 9.32 -47.92 -16.39
C SER A 61 10.32 -47.62 -17.53
N GLY A 62 9.94 -47.90 -18.78
CA GLY A 62 10.74 -47.55 -19.96
C GLY A 62 10.86 -46.04 -20.25
N ARG A 63 10.19 -45.20 -19.44
CA ARG A 63 10.37 -43.73 -19.42
C ARG A 63 11.45 -43.30 -18.42
N ARG A 64 11.95 -44.21 -17.58
CA ARG A 64 13.05 -43.94 -16.66
C ARG A 64 14.28 -43.54 -17.48
N ALA A 65 14.95 -42.47 -17.05
CA ALA A 65 16.08 -41.85 -17.75
C ALA A 65 15.79 -41.30 -19.17
N LYS A 66 14.53 -41.30 -19.64
CA LYS A 66 14.15 -40.63 -20.89
C LYS A 66 13.64 -39.21 -20.59
N PRO A 67 14.15 -38.18 -21.28
CA PRO A 67 13.59 -36.84 -21.17
C PRO A 67 12.13 -36.84 -21.61
N SER A 68 11.31 -35.97 -21.02
CA SER A 68 9.91 -35.82 -21.40
C SER A 68 9.80 -35.47 -22.89
N ASN A 69 8.86 -36.08 -23.60
CA ASN A 69 8.54 -35.73 -24.99
C ASN A 69 8.03 -34.29 -25.13
N ASN A 70 7.59 -33.66 -24.02
CA ASN A 70 7.12 -32.26 -23.98
C ASN A 70 8.20 -31.31 -23.45
N ARG A 71 9.46 -31.74 -23.39
CA ARG A 71 10.56 -30.90 -22.90
C ARG A 71 10.78 -29.76 -23.90
N LEU A 72 10.80 -28.53 -23.40
CA LEU A 72 11.20 -27.37 -24.19
C LEU A 72 12.63 -27.61 -24.71
N ASP A 73 12.84 -27.31 -25.99
CA ASP A 73 14.15 -27.33 -26.60
C ASP A 73 15.15 -26.46 -25.81
N ALA A 74 16.33 -27.02 -25.54
CA ALA A 74 17.33 -26.38 -24.70
C ALA A 74 17.87 -25.09 -25.34
N ALA A 75 18.07 -25.09 -26.66
CA ALA A 75 18.55 -23.92 -27.38
C ALA A 75 17.53 -22.76 -27.30
N THR A 76 16.24 -23.07 -27.39
CA THR A 76 15.16 -22.08 -27.23
C THR A 76 15.11 -21.53 -25.80
N ALA A 77 15.30 -22.37 -24.78
CA ALA A 77 15.35 -21.95 -23.39
C ALA A 77 16.53 -21.02 -23.10
N ASP A 78 17.73 -21.39 -23.56
CA ASP A 78 18.96 -20.62 -23.36
C ASP A 78 18.89 -19.27 -24.07
N ARG A 79 18.37 -19.25 -25.31
CA ARG A 79 18.15 -18.01 -26.08
C ARG A 79 17.17 -17.07 -25.37
N ALA A 80 16.05 -17.58 -24.88
CA ALA A 80 15.08 -16.77 -24.14
C ALA A 80 15.70 -16.20 -22.86
N LEU A 81 16.50 -16.99 -22.14
CA LEU A 81 17.14 -16.57 -20.91
C LEU A 81 18.23 -15.50 -21.14
N ALA A 82 19.02 -15.65 -22.20
CA ALA A 82 20.04 -14.67 -22.59
C ALA A 82 19.39 -13.30 -22.88
N ILE A 83 18.32 -13.28 -23.67
CA ILE A 83 17.57 -12.06 -23.97
C ILE A 83 16.98 -11.42 -22.70
N ILE A 84 16.42 -12.22 -21.79
CA ILE A 84 15.89 -11.71 -20.53
C ILE A 84 17.01 -11.07 -19.70
N ARG A 85 18.17 -11.72 -19.59
CA ARG A 85 19.32 -11.18 -18.83
C ARG A 85 19.84 -9.87 -19.42
N GLU A 86 19.94 -9.80 -20.74
CA GLU A 86 20.56 -8.67 -21.43
C GLU A 86 19.61 -7.46 -21.52
N ARG A 87 18.31 -7.69 -21.72
CA ARG A 87 17.36 -6.62 -22.09
C ARG A 87 16.18 -6.43 -21.13
N TYR A 88 15.88 -7.40 -20.28
CA TYR A 88 14.66 -7.43 -19.44
C TYR A 88 14.93 -7.85 -17.99
N ALA A 89 16.10 -7.49 -17.44
CA ALA A 89 16.56 -7.95 -16.13
C ALA A 89 15.64 -7.52 -14.97
N ASP A 90 14.89 -6.42 -15.14
CA ASP A 90 13.97 -5.84 -14.16
C ASP A 90 12.50 -6.26 -14.38
N PHE A 91 12.20 -7.05 -15.40
CA PHE A 91 10.82 -7.38 -15.77
C PHE A 91 10.25 -8.53 -14.93
N GLY A 92 8.93 -8.49 -14.70
CA GLY A 92 8.21 -9.64 -14.17
C GLY A 92 8.00 -10.74 -15.23
N PRO A 93 7.79 -12.01 -14.84
CA PRO A 93 7.65 -13.14 -15.78
C PRO A 93 6.53 -12.99 -16.82
N THR A 94 5.46 -12.27 -16.47
CA THR A 94 4.36 -11.97 -17.41
C THR A 94 4.86 -11.04 -18.52
N LEU A 95 5.45 -9.89 -18.14
CA LEU A 95 5.90 -8.88 -19.09
C LEU A 95 7.10 -9.38 -19.92
N ALA A 96 8.02 -10.13 -19.31
CA ALA A 96 9.12 -10.77 -20.02
C ALA A 96 8.60 -11.76 -21.07
N CYS A 97 7.55 -12.53 -20.78
CA CYS A 97 6.92 -13.43 -21.73
C CYS A 97 6.28 -12.69 -22.91
N GLU A 98 5.60 -11.57 -22.65
CA GLU A 98 5.01 -10.72 -23.69
C GLU A 98 6.09 -10.15 -24.61
N LYS A 99 7.18 -9.60 -24.06
CA LYS A 99 8.27 -9.00 -24.86
C LYS A 99 9.15 -10.01 -25.59
N LEU A 100 9.32 -11.22 -25.05
CA LEU A 100 9.94 -12.31 -25.79
C LEU A 100 9.16 -12.66 -27.06
N TYR A 101 7.83 -12.61 -27.01
CA TYR A 101 7.00 -12.84 -28.18
C TYR A 101 7.00 -11.64 -29.13
N GLU A 102 6.67 -10.44 -28.64
CA GLU A 102 6.49 -9.24 -29.45
C GLU A 102 7.79 -8.79 -30.14
N CYS A 103 8.92 -8.82 -29.43
CA CYS A 103 10.17 -8.26 -29.93
C CYS A 103 11.12 -9.29 -30.51
N HIS A 104 10.97 -10.57 -30.13
CA HIS A 104 11.93 -11.64 -30.50
C HIS A 104 11.29 -12.87 -31.15
N GLY A 105 9.95 -12.89 -31.29
CA GLY A 105 9.21 -13.98 -31.91
C GLY A 105 9.20 -15.29 -31.11
N ILE A 106 9.64 -15.28 -29.85
CA ILE A 106 9.75 -16.48 -29.01
C ILE A 106 8.42 -16.71 -28.28
N ARG A 107 7.64 -17.69 -28.72
CA ARG A 107 6.40 -18.11 -28.06
C ARG A 107 6.67 -19.13 -26.96
N LEU A 108 6.58 -18.70 -25.72
CA LEU A 108 6.61 -19.56 -24.53
C LEU A 108 5.35 -19.33 -23.69
N ALA A 109 4.95 -20.35 -22.93
CA ALA A 109 3.95 -20.14 -21.88
C ALA A 109 4.55 -19.32 -20.74
N LYS A 110 3.76 -18.41 -20.16
CA LYS A 110 4.15 -17.59 -18.99
C LYS A 110 4.79 -18.43 -17.87
N GLU A 111 4.22 -19.61 -17.58
CA GLU A 111 4.73 -20.48 -16.51
C GLU A 111 6.09 -21.12 -16.84
N THR A 112 6.41 -21.27 -18.12
CA THR A 112 7.73 -21.71 -18.57
C THR A 112 8.76 -20.60 -18.39
N VAL A 113 8.42 -19.36 -18.78
CA VAL A 113 9.27 -18.18 -18.56
C VAL A 113 9.52 -17.95 -17.07
N ARG A 114 8.47 -18.08 -16.24
CA ARG A 114 8.58 -17.97 -14.78
C ARG A 114 9.56 -19.00 -14.19
N ARG A 115 9.50 -20.26 -14.62
CA ARG A 115 10.44 -21.31 -14.17
C ARG A 115 11.87 -21.01 -14.59
N LEU A 116 12.08 -20.67 -15.86
CA LEU A 116 13.40 -20.31 -16.38
C LEU A 116 14.02 -19.14 -15.59
N MET A 117 13.24 -18.09 -15.30
CA MET A 117 13.71 -16.95 -14.51
C MET A 117 14.00 -17.31 -13.05
N MET A 118 13.23 -18.22 -12.43
CA MET A 118 13.52 -18.70 -11.07
C MET A 118 14.80 -19.52 -11.03
N ASP A 119 14.95 -20.49 -11.93
CA ASP A 119 16.10 -21.40 -11.99
C ASP A 119 17.39 -20.63 -12.28
N ALA A 120 17.30 -19.55 -13.05
CA ALA A 120 18.40 -18.65 -13.35
C ALA A 120 18.66 -17.55 -12.29
N GLY A 121 17.88 -17.51 -11.21
CA GLY A 121 18.02 -16.50 -10.14
C GLY A 121 17.54 -15.08 -10.51
N LEU A 122 16.91 -14.90 -11.67
CA LEU A 122 16.40 -13.61 -12.17
C LEU A 122 15.05 -13.24 -11.55
N TRP A 123 14.33 -14.20 -10.97
CA TRP A 123 13.04 -13.96 -10.34
C TRP A 123 12.88 -14.76 -9.05
N VAL A 124 12.75 -14.05 -7.92
CA VAL A 124 12.47 -14.66 -6.61
C VAL A 124 10.96 -14.62 -6.33
N PRO A 125 10.30 -15.78 -6.13
CA PRO A 125 8.89 -15.85 -5.75
C PRO A 125 8.59 -15.04 -4.50
N ARG A 126 7.43 -14.39 -4.46
CA ARG A 126 7.02 -13.52 -3.35
C ARG A 126 7.05 -14.22 -1.98
N ARG A 127 6.75 -15.53 -1.93
CA ARG A 127 6.82 -16.36 -0.71
C ARG A 127 8.24 -16.63 -0.19
N GLN A 128 9.26 -16.49 -1.04
CA GLN A 128 10.67 -16.72 -0.72
C GLN A 128 11.45 -15.41 -0.52
N ARG A 129 10.81 -14.25 -0.69
CA ARG A 129 11.43 -12.98 -0.33
C ARG A 129 11.58 -12.93 1.18
N PRO A 130 12.77 -12.62 1.72
CA PRO A 130 12.93 -12.49 3.17
C PRO A 130 11.94 -11.45 3.69
N PRO A 131 11.26 -11.71 4.82
CA PRO A 131 10.38 -10.72 5.43
C PRO A 131 11.22 -9.48 5.73
N LYS A 132 10.77 -8.31 5.26
CA LYS A 132 11.39 -7.06 5.69
C LYS A 132 11.17 -6.94 7.19
N VAL A 133 12.26 -7.05 7.94
CA VAL A 133 12.26 -6.82 9.39
C VAL A 133 12.22 -5.32 9.60
N TYR A 134 11.03 -4.81 9.91
CA TYR A 134 10.84 -3.42 10.29
C TYR A 134 10.97 -3.31 11.79
N GLN A 135 12.02 -2.63 12.27
CA GLN A 135 12.18 -2.39 13.71
C GLN A 135 11.13 -1.35 14.17
N PRO A 136 10.38 -1.63 15.25
CA PRO A 136 9.45 -0.66 15.81
C PRO A 136 10.21 0.59 16.27
N ARG A 137 9.73 1.77 15.87
CA ARG A 137 10.27 3.02 16.41
C ARG A 137 9.95 3.13 17.90
N ALA A 138 10.93 3.56 18.69
CA ALA A 138 10.70 3.96 20.08
C ALA A 138 9.69 5.12 20.15
N ARG A 139 8.91 5.17 21.24
CA ARG A 139 8.00 6.28 21.48
C ARG A 139 8.77 7.54 21.84
N ARG A 140 8.19 8.70 21.54
CA ARG A 140 8.54 9.96 22.19
C ARG A 140 8.33 9.91 23.71
N ALA A 141 8.99 10.80 24.42
CA ALA A 141 9.06 10.75 25.88
C ALA A 141 7.80 11.31 26.53
N CYS A 142 7.22 12.36 25.95
CA CYS A 142 6.18 13.17 26.56
C CYS A 142 5.01 13.48 25.61
N LEU A 143 3.89 13.88 26.19
CA LEU A 143 2.68 14.29 25.48
C LEU A 143 2.98 15.51 24.59
N GLY A 144 2.48 15.52 23.37
CA GLY A 144 2.62 16.68 22.47
C GLY A 144 3.97 16.79 21.77
N GLU A 145 4.96 15.95 22.11
CA GLU A 145 6.27 15.96 21.43
C GLU A 145 6.14 15.56 19.96
N LEU A 146 5.25 14.60 19.68
CA LEU A 146 4.94 14.15 18.32
C LEU A 146 3.53 13.58 18.25
N VAL A 147 2.74 14.10 17.32
CA VAL A 147 1.40 13.60 17.01
C VAL A 147 1.36 12.97 15.62
N GLN A 148 0.96 11.72 15.55
CA GLN A 148 0.75 11.01 14.29
C GLN A 148 -0.60 11.42 13.72
N ILE A 149 -0.63 11.89 12.48
CA ILE A 149 -1.86 12.28 11.77
C ILE A 149 -2.07 11.39 10.57
N ASP A 150 -3.31 10.97 10.35
CA ASP A 150 -3.67 10.10 9.23
C ASP A 150 -5.15 10.22 8.85
N GLY A 151 -5.45 9.99 7.57
CA GLY A 151 -6.80 9.87 7.06
C GLY A 151 -7.22 8.40 6.98
N SER A 152 -8.44 8.10 7.42
CA SER A 152 -9.04 6.78 7.30
C SER A 152 -10.36 6.86 6.57
N GLU A 153 -10.33 6.57 5.27
CA GLU A 153 -11.52 6.44 4.45
C GLU A 153 -12.21 5.09 4.77
N HIS A 154 -13.47 5.14 5.20
CA HIS A 154 -14.20 3.94 5.60
C HIS A 154 -15.71 4.18 5.60
N ALA A 155 -16.50 3.09 5.50
CA ALA A 155 -17.95 3.13 5.64
C ALA A 155 -18.34 3.34 7.12
N TRP A 156 -17.97 4.49 7.68
CA TRP A 156 -18.15 4.83 9.10
C TRP A 156 -19.60 4.77 9.57
N PHE A 157 -20.53 4.98 8.65
CA PHE A 157 -21.98 4.94 8.88
C PHE A 157 -22.63 3.65 8.35
N GLU A 158 -21.84 2.66 7.94
CA GLU A 158 -22.34 1.44 7.26
C GLU A 158 -23.24 1.83 6.08
N ASP A 159 -24.45 1.27 5.99
CA ASP A 159 -25.40 1.57 4.92
C ASP A 159 -26.23 2.85 5.15
N ARG A 160 -26.03 3.55 6.28
CA ARG A 160 -26.86 4.71 6.66
C ARG A 160 -26.45 6.00 5.95
N ALA A 161 -25.24 6.07 5.43
CA ALA A 161 -24.74 7.22 4.67
C ALA A 161 -23.52 6.85 3.80
N PRO A 162 -23.17 7.68 2.80
CA PRO A 162 -21.98 7.46 1.98
C PRO A 162 -20.69 7.32 2.79
N GLN A 163 -19.72 6.65 2.19
CA GLN A 163 -18.36 6.57 2.71
C GLN A 163 -17.76 7.98 2.90
N CYS A 164 -17.01 8.15 3.98
CA CYS A 164 -16.34 9.41 4.29
C CYS A 164 -14.96 9.14 4.91
N THR A 165 -14.19 10.19 5.13
CA THR A 165 -12.86 10.11 5.76
C THR A 165 -12.91 10.57 7.20
N LEU A 166 -12.28 9.81 8.08
CA LEU A 166 -11.97 10.22 9.45
C LEU A 166 -10.50 10.63 9.54
N LEU A 167 -10.24 11.90 9.88
CA LEU A 167 -8.91 12.37 10.23
C LEU A 167 -8.62 12.05 11.69
N VAL A 168 -7.49 11.39 11.94
CA VAL A 168 -7.12 10.85 13.25
C VAL A 168 -5.79 11.43 13.71
N TYR A 169 -5.77 11.99 14.91
CA TYR A 169 -4.57 12.53 15.55
C TYR A 169 -4.27 11.68 16.78
N VAL A 170 -3.11 11.02 16.80
CA VAL A 170 -2.69 10.12 17.89
C VAL A 170 -1.37 10.59 18.48
N ASP A 171 -1.36 10.87 19.77
CA ASP A 171 -0.12 11.20 20.46
C ASP A 171 0.79 9.96 20.56
N ASP A 172 2.06 10.11 20.17
CA ASP A 172 2.97 8.98 20.08
C ASP A 172 3.39 8.41 21.44
N ALA A 173 3.60 9.28 22.43
CA ALA A 173 4.04 8.89 23.77
C ALA A 173 2.95 8.11 24.50
N THR A 174 1.72 8.64 24.47
CA THR A 174 0.59 8.16 25.28
C THR A 174 -0.36 7.26 24.52
N SER A 175 -0.32 7.24 23.18
CA SER A 175 -1.34 6.58 22.33
C SER A 175 -2.77 7.12 22.54
N ARG A 176 -2.90 8.33 23.09
CA ARG A 176 -4.19 9.03 23.20
C ARG A 176 -4.66 9.46 21.82
N LEU A 177 -5.96 9.31 21.57
CA LEU A 177 -6.63 10.07 20.52
C LEU A 177 -6.70 11.52 21.00
N MET A 178 -6.13 12.41 20.20
CA MET A 178 -6.11 13.85 20.47
C MET A 178 -7.23 14.53 19.72
N GLN A 179 -7.42 14.19 18.45
CA GLN A 179 -8.47 14.74 17.60
C GLN A 179 -9.00 13.66 16.66
N LEU A 180 -10.32 13.71 16.44
CA LEU A 180 -11.05 12.97 15.42
C LEU A 180 -11.89 13.97 14.66
N HIS A 181 -11.84 13.94 13.33
CA HIS A 181 -12.64 14.83 12.50
C HIS A 181 -13.12 14.10 11.25
N PHE A 182 -14.43 13.91 11.14
CA PHE A 182 -15.10 13.37 9.96
C PHE A 182 -15.23 14.47 8.91
N THR A 183 -14.92 14.10 7.66
CA THR A 183 -15.04 14.96 6.48
C THR A 183 -15.48 14.11 5.29
N ALA A 184 -16.13 14.70 4.30
CA ALA A 184 -16.57 13.97 3.11
C ALA A 184 -15.40 13.34 2.35
N SER A 185 -14.29 14.07 2.23
CA SER A 185 -13.06 13.61 1.57
C SER A 185 -11.82 14.23 2.20
N GLU A 186 -10.69 13.53 2.13
CA GLU A 186 -9.41 14.02 2.62
C GLU A 186 -8.88 15.17 1.74
N SER A 187 -8.71 16.35 2.33
CA SER A 187 -8.18 17.53 1.63
C SER A 187 -7.34 18.39 2.57
N THR A 188 -6.58 19.35 2.01
CA THR A 188 -5.84 20.33 2.82
C THR A 188 -6.77 21.12 3.75
N PHE A 189 -7.94 21.53 3.28
CA PHE A 189 -8.91 22.27 4.10
C PHE A 189 -9.45 21.41 5.25
N SER A 190 -9.76 20.13 4.98
CA SER A 190 -10.18 19.20 6.03
C SER A 190 -9.13 19.08 7.14
N TYR A 191 -7.83 19.04 6.77
CA TYR A 191 -6.74 19.07 7.76
C TYR A 191 -6.57 20.42 8.44
N PHE A 192 -6.81 21.54 7.77
CA PHE A 192 -6.82 22.86 8.42
C PHE A 192 -7.91 22.95 9.49
N GLU A 193 -9.13 22.51 9.19
CA GLU A 193 -10.23 22.47 10.16
C GLU A 193 -9.89 21.58 11.37
N ALA A 194 -9.45 20.34 11.12
CA ALA A 194 -9.06 19.41 12.17
C ALA A 194 -7.89 19.93 13.02
N THR A 195 -6.88 20.54 12.37
CA THR A 195 -5.70 21.08 13.05
C THR A 195 -6.02 22.33 13.86
N ARG A 196 -6.91 23.20 13.37
CA ARG A 196 -7.43 24.33 14.16
C ARG A 196 -8.03 23.83 15.46
N ALA A 197 -9.00 22.91 15.38
CA ALA A 197 -9.67 22.36 16.55
C ALA A 197 -8.69 21.67 17.52
N TYR A 198 -7.67 20.99 16.99
CA TYR A 198 -6.58 20.43 17.79
C TYR A 198 -5.82 21.52 18.56
N ILE A 199 -5.36 22.55 17.85
CA ILE A 199 -4.49 23.59 18.43
C ILE A 199 -5.26 24.44 19.44
N GLU A 200 -6.51 24.79 19.16
CA GLU A 200 -7.36 25.53 20.09
C GLU A 200 -7.60 24.75 21.39
N ARG A 201 -7.62 23.41 21.32
CA ARG A 201 -7.86 22.56 22.50
C ARG A 201 -6.60 22.24 23.30
N TYR A 202 -5.46 22.01 22.65
CA TYR A 202 -4.25 21.49 23.30
C TYR A 202 -3.05 22.42 23.18
N GLY A 203 -3.08 23.40 22.29
CA GLY A 203 -1.92 24.15 21.85
C GLY A 203 -1.15 23.47 20.71
N LYS A 204 -0.02 24.07 20.35
CA LYS A 204 0.84 23.64 19.26
C LYS A 204 1.76 22.49 19.73
N PRO A 205 1.74 21.32 19.07
CA PRO A 205 2.68 20.26 19.40
C PRO A 205 4.10 20.64 18.97
N GLY A 206 5.07 19.82 19.36
CA GLY A 206 6.42 19.88 18.80
C GLY A 206 6.41 19.52 17.31
N ALA A 207 5.68 18.45 16.96
CA ALA A 207 5.67 17.95 15.60
C ALA A 207 4.42 17.16 15.21
N PHE A 208 4.07 17.20 13.92
CA PHE A 208 3.16 16.27 13.27
C PHE A 208 3.92 15.23 12.43
N TYR A 209 3.41 14.00 12.44
CA TYR A 209 3.95 12.88 11.68
C TYR A 209 2.89 12.30 10.75
N SER A 210 3.04 12.49 9.45
CA SER A 210 2.08 12.06 8.43
C SER A 210 2.69 11.07 7.43
N ASP A 211 1.85 10.47 6.57
CA ASP A 211 2.30 9.66 5.44
C ASP A 211 2.50 10.58 4.22
N LYS A 212 3.09 10.05 3.15
CA LYS A 212 3.39 10.76 1.90
C LYS A 212 2.15 11.04 1.04
N ALA A 213 0.99 11.28 1.64
CA ALA A 213 -0.20 11.74 0.91
C ALA A 213 0.07 13.12 0.27
N SER A 214 -0.65 13.44 -0.81
CA SER A 214 -0.46 14.68 -1.59
C SER A 214 -0.63 15.96 -0.76
N VAL A 215 -1.49 15.92 0.27
CA VAL A 215 -1.65 17.01 1.25
C VAL A 215 -0.33 17.35 1.96
N PHE A 216 0.49 16.35 2.22
CA PHE A 216 1.74 16.47 2.97
C PHE A 216 2.98 16.51 2.07
N ARG A 217 2.84 16.12 0.79
CA ARG A 217 3.96 16.09 -0.16
C ARG A 217 3.53 16.47 -1.56
N ASN A 218 4.21 17.47 -2.13
CA ASN A 218 4.01 17.86 -3.53
C ASN A 218 4.52 16.74 -4.48
N THR A 219 3.62 16.10 -5.22
CA THR A 219 3.91 15.06 -6.22
C THR A 219 4.44 15.62 -7.54
N SER A 220 4.35 16.93 -7.74
CA SER A 220 4.67 17.67 -8.97
C SER A 220 5.88 18.61 -8.85
N ALA A 221 6.73 18.41 -7.84
CA ALA A 221 7.91 19.24 -7.55
C ALA A 221 8.91 19.43 -8.72
N GLY A 222 8.74 18.70 -9.83
CA GLY A 222 9.52 18.87 -11.06
C GLY A 222 9.06 19.99 -12.01
N ARG A 223 7.88 20.62 -11.83
CA ARG A 223 7.35 21.62 -12.80
C ARG A 223 7.25 23.07 -12.29
N THR A 224 7.12 23.29 -10.98
CA THR A 224 6.84 24.64 -10.41
C THR A 224 7.82 25.11 -9.35
N GLY A 225 8.87 24.34 -9.03
CA GLY A 225 9.93 24.75 -8.08
C GLY A 225 9.51 24.81 -6.60
N ASN A 226 8.21 24.94 -6.28
CA ASN A 226 7.72 24.97 -4.90
C ASN A 226 7.64 23.57 -4.29
N ARG A 227 8.58 23.28 -3.38
CA ARG A 227 8.70 22.00 -2.66
C ARG A 227 7.73 21.84 -1.48
N VAL A 228 7.10 22.92 -1.01
CA VAL A 228 6.31 22.96 0.24
C VAL A 228 4.81 22.93 -0.08
N THR A 229 4.04 22.09 0.62
CA THR A 229 2.57 22.08 0.50
C THR A 229 1.94 23.20 1.33
N HIS A 230 0.71 23.62 1.05
CA HIS A 230 0.03 24.64 1.88
C HIS A 230 -0.08 24.22 3.35
N PHE A 231 -0.30 22.92 3.61
CA PHE A 231 -0.24 22.38 4.96
C PHE A 231 1.15 22.53 5.59
N GLY A 232 2.21 22.15 4.86
CA GLY A 232 3.60 22.32 5.32
C GLY A 232 3.97 23.78 5.60
N ARG A 233 3.51 24.71 4.76
CA ARG A 233 3.67 26.17 4.95
C ARG A 233 3.02 26.61 6.27
N ALA A 234 1.76 26.23 6.49
CA ALA A 234 1.05 26.58 7.71
C ALA A 234 1.74 26.02 8.97
N MET A 235 2.23 24.78 8.91
CA MET A 235 2.96 24.18 10.04
C MET A 235 4.26 24.92 10.32
N TYR A 236 5.00 25.31 9.28
CA TYR A 236 6.21 26.11 9.42
C TYR A 236 5.94 27.49 10.05
N GLU A 237 4.89 28.21 9.59
CA GLU A 237 4.48 29.50 10.18
C GLU A 237 4.09 29.37 11.66
N LEU A 238 3.46 28.26 12.06
CA LEU A 238 3.14 27.96 13.46
C LEU A 238 4.33 27.43 14.27
N ASN A 239 5.50 27.29 13.63
CA ASN A 239 6.70 26.69 14.20
C ASN A 239 6.44 25.26 14.72
N ILE A 240 5.70 24.46 13.97
CA ILE A 240 5.42 23.04 14.22
C ILE A 240 6.19 22.21 13.18
N ASP A 241 7.00 21.26 13.61
CA ASP A 241 7.73 20.40 12.68
C ASP A 241 6.75 19.45 11.96
N ALA A 242 6.87 19.34 10.63
CA ALA A 242 6.06 18.42 9.84
C ALA A 242 6.95 17.34 9.20
N PHE A 243 6.80 16.10 9.65
CA PHE A 243 7.57 14.96 9.16
C PHE A 243 6.70 14.05 8.28
N CYS A 244 7.18 13.72 7.08
CA CYS A 244 6.59 12.68 6.24
C CYS A 244 7.32 11.35 6.42
N ALA A 245 6.58 10.27 6.63
CA ALA A 245 7.15 8.93 6.74
C ALA A 245 7.89 8.52 5.46
N ASN A 246 9.15 8.10 5.58
CA ASN A 246 9.88 7.54 4.43
C ASN A 246 9.45 6.11 4.08
N SER A 247 8.73 5.44 4.98
CA SER A 247 8.16 4.10 4.79
C SER A 247 6.91 3.93 5.66
N SER A 248 5.90 3.19 5.17
CA SER A 248 4.65 2.87 5.87
C SER A 248 4.86 2.25 7.27
N SER A 249 5.90 1.44 7.46
CA SER A 249 6.12 0.73 8.74
C SER A 249 6.42 1.61 9.97
N ALA A 250 6.65 2.91 9.79
CA ALA A 250 6.92 3.85 10.88
C ALA A 250 5.65 4.39 11.57
N LYS A 251 4.45 4.06 11.06
CA LYS A 251 3.14 4.57 11.52
C LYS A 251 2.29 3.57 12.33
N GLY A 252 2.89 2.51 12.86
CA GLY A 252 2.16 1.42 13.53
C GLY A 252 1.33 1.80 14.78
N ARG A 253 1.27 3.07 15.20
CA ARG A 253 0.37 3.55 16.27
C ARG A 253 -0.97 3.98 15.70
N VAL A 254 -0.96 4.87 14.71
CA VAL A 254 -2.19 5.34 14.06
C VAL A 254 -2.87 4.19 13.31
N GLU A 255 -2.10 3.28 12.69
CA GLU A 255 -2.66 2.06 12.06
C GLU A 255 -3.40 1.15 13.06
N ARG A 256 -2.86 0.99 14.28
CA ARG A 256 -3.55 0.21 15.34
C ARG A 256 -4.77 0.95 15.88
N ALA A 257 -4.70 2.27 15.98
CA ALA A 257 -5.86 3.09 16.31
C ALA A 257 -6.94 2.93 15.24
N HIS A 258 -6.59 2.97 13.95
CA HIS A 258 -7.52 2.75 12.84
C HIS A 258 -8.28 1.43 12.94
N GLN A 259 -7.59 0.31 13.21
CA GLN A 259 -8.26 -0.98 13.39
C GLN A 259 -9.28 -0.95 14.53
N THR A 260 -8.91 -0.31 15.66
CA THR A 260 -9.81 -0.18 16.81
C THR A 260 -10.98 0.75 16.51
N LEU A 261 -10.74 1.84 15.78
CA LEU A 261 -11.76 2.81 15.37
C LEU A 261 -12.74 2.17 14.39
N GLN A 262 -12.26 1.57 13.31
CA GLN A 262 -13.10 0.92 12.28
C GLN A 262 -13.98 -0.18 12.87
N ASP A 263 -13.53 -0.87 13.93
CA ASP A 263 -14.39 -1.81 14.65
C ASP A 263 -15.37 -1.12 15.62
N ARG A 264 -14.86 -0.29 16.53
CA ARG A 264 -15.66 0.22 17.66
C ARG A 264 -16.47 1.47 17.33
N LEU A 265 -15.86 2.45 16.68
CA LEU A 265 -16.50 3.73 16.41
C LEU A 265 -17.70 3.54 15.47
N VAL A 266 -17.58 2.66 14.46
CA VAL A 266 -18.71 2.28 13.59
C VAL A 266 -19.91 1.78 14.41
N LYS A 267 -19.65 0.87 15.37
CA LYS A 267 -20.69 0.31 16.26
C LYS A 267 -21.25 1.37 17.22
N GLU A 268 -20.41 2.23 17.79
CA GLU A 268 -20.87 3.30 18.70
C GLU A 268 -21.74 4.34 17.97
N LEU A 269 -21.41 4.68 16.72
CA LEU A 269 -22.24 5.53 15.86
C LEU A 269 -23.59 4.86 15.56
N ARG A 270 -23.57 3.54 15.25
CA ARG A 270 -24.79 2.75 15.03
C ARG A 270 -25.72 2.73 16.23
N LEU A 271 -25.18 2.45 17.42
CA LEU A 271 -25.95 2.39 18.67
C LEU A 271 -26.62 3.73 19.01
N ARG A 272 -26.11 4.84 18.48
CA ARG A 272 -26.66 6.19 18.67
C ARG A 272 -27.49 6.69 17.50
N GLY A 273 -27.65 5.90 16.43
CA GLY A 273 -28.35 6.30 15.22
C GLY A 273 -27.65 7.42 14.43
N ILE A 274 -26.38 7.72 14.70
CA ILE A 274 -25.64 8.82 14.05
C ILE A 274 -25.30 8.43 12.62
N SER A 275 -25.74 9.21 11.64
CA SER A 275 -25.56 8.94 10.20
C SER A 275 -25.02 10.12 9.40
N THR A 276 -24.73 11.26 10.07
CA THR A 276 -24.19 12.44 9.41
C THR A 276 -22.79 12.78 9.93
N VAL A 277 -21.97 13.37 9.06
CA VAL A 277 -20.63 13.89 9.43
C VAL A 277 -20.72 14.90 10.57
N ILE A 278 -21.74 15.76 10.55
CA ILE A 278 -21.94 16.81 11.58
C ILE A 278 -22.21 16.18 12.95
N GLU A 279 -23.16 15.26 13.05
CA GLU A 279 -23.46 14.55 14.30
C GLU A 279 -22.27 13.70 14.79
N ALA A 280 -21.54 13.07 13.86
CA ALA A 280 -20.35 12.29 14.20
C ALA A 280 -19.23 13.16 14.79
N ASN A 281 -19.02 14.35 14.21
CA ASN A 281 -18.09 15.35 14.75
C ASN A 281 -18.54 15.88 16.12
N ALA A 282 -19.84 16.09 16.33
CA ALA A 282 -20.38 16.48 17.63
C ALA A 282 -20.18 15.39 18.70
N TYR A 283 -20.26 14.11 18.30
CA TYR A 283 -20.04 12.97 19.19
C TYR A 283 -18.56 12.63 19.46
N ALA A 284 -17.67 12.98 18.53
CA ALA A 284 -16.25 12.63 18.59
C ALA A 284 -15.55 12.95 19.94
N PRO A 285 -15.76 14.11 20.60
CA PRO A 285 -15.15 14.39 21.90
C PRO A 285 -15.52 13.38 22.99
N ALA A 286 -16.78 12.93 23.03
CA ALA A 286 -17.25 11.94 24.00
C ALA A 286 -16.63 10.56 23.74
N PHE A 287 -16.55 10.15 22.48
CA PHE A 287 -15.88 8.91 22.09
C PHE A 287 -14.37 8.96 22.41
N ILE A 288 -13.68 10.06 22.11
CA ILE A 288 -12.26 10.26 22.44
C ILE A 288 -12.00 10.06 23.93
N ALA A 289 -12.85 10.65 24.79
CA ALA A 289 -12.72 10.51 26.24
C ALA A 289 -12.85 9.04 26.67
N ALA A 290 -13.88 8.34 26.20
CA ALA A 290 -14.11 6.93 26.50
C ALA A 290 -13.00 6.00 25.96
N TYR A 291 -12.49 6.30 24.77
CA TYR A 291 -11.35 5.59 24.17
C TYR A 291 -10.09 5.78 25.01
N ASN A 292 -9.75 7.03 25.35
CA ASN A 292 -8.53 7.36 26.08
C ASN A 292 -8.53 6.76 27.48
N ALA A 293 -9.68 6.71 28.16
CA ALA A 293 -9.80 6.04 29.46
C ALA A 293 -9.41 4.54 29.41
N ARG A 294 -9.57 3.89 28.25
CA ARG A 294 -9.31 2.45 28.08
C ARG A 294 -7.94 2.14 27.47
N PHE A 295 -7.46 2.98 26.56
CA PHE A 295 -6.33 2.66 25.69
C PHE A 295 -5.11 3.57 25.85
N ALA A 296 -5.27 4.72 26.51
CA ALA A 296 -4.14 5.60 26.77
C ALA A 296 -3.12 4.90 27.68
N LYS A 297 -1.86 5.31 27.53
CA LYS A 297 -0.73 4.80 28.31
C LYS A 297 -0.01 5.97 28.96
N PRO A 298 0.57 5.77 30.16
CA PRO A 298 1.37 6.80 30.79
C PRO A 298 2.57 7.14 29.89
N PRO A 299 2.89 8.44 29.70
CA PRO A 299 4.11 8.84 29.02
C PRO A 299 5.34 8.50 29.88
N LYS A 300 6.53 8.52 29.27
CA LYS A 300 7.80 8.31 30.00
C LYS A 300 8.12 9.49 30.92
N SER A 301 7.72 10.70 30.51
CA SER A 301 7.83 11.93 31.27
C SER A 301 6.46 12.58 31.42
N GLY A 302 6.17 13.14 32.60
CA GLY A 302 4.94 13.89 32.87
C GLY A 302 4.91 15.30 32.25
N PHE A 303 5.98 15.72 31.57
CA PHE A 303 6.01 16.99 30.85
C PHE A 303 4.98 17.00 29.71
N ASP A 304 4.37 18.16 29.44
CA ASP A 304 3.53 18.40 28.28
C ASP A 304 4.28 19.35 27.34
N ALA A 305 4.60 18.86 26.13
CA ALA A 305 5.38 19.60 25.15
C ALA A 305 4.54 20.54 24.27
N HIS A 306 3.22 20.60 24.49
CA HIS A 306 2.41 21.60 23.81
C HIS A 306 2.82 23.02 24.22
N ARG A 307 2.83 23.91 23.22
CA ARG A 307 3.07 25.34 23.41
C ARG A 307 1.78 26.11 23.15
N PRO A 308 1.48 27.15 23.93
CA PRO A 308 0.34 28.01 23.63
C PRO A 308 0.52 28.70 22.28
N LEU A 309 -0.60 29.04 21.65
CA LEU A 309 -0.63 29.94 20.51
C LEU A 309 -0.17 31.33 20.98
N ARG A 310 0.70 31.99 20.22
CA ARG A 310 1.14 33.35 20.56
C ARG A 310 0.07 34.37 20.17
N ALA A 311 0.09 35.54 20.80
CA ALA A 311 -0.90 36.59 20.54
C ALA A 311 -0.86 37.13 19.09
N ASP A 312 0.30 37.04 18.44
CA ASP A 312 0.56 37.42 17.05
C ASP A 312 0.31 36.28 16.04
N GLU A 313 -0.02 35.07 16.51
CA GLU A 313 -0.32 33.93 15.65
C GLU A 313 -1.82 33.80 15.39
N HIS A 314 -2.27 34.21 14.20
CA HIS A 314 -3.67 34.11 13.81
C HIS A 314 -3.94 32.84 12.98
N LEU A 315 -4.54 31.81 13.59
CA LEU A 315 -4.85 30.56 12.90
C LEU A 315 -5.72 30.75 11.65
N GLU A 316 -6.62 31.75 11.64
CA GLU A 316 -7.42 32.12 10.47
C GLU A 316 -6.57 32.52 9.26
N LEU A 317 -5.50 33.27 9.47
CA LEU A 317 -4.60 33.69 8.40
C LEU A 317 -3.64 32.57 8.01
N VAL A 318 -3.13 31.83 9.00
CA VAL A 318 -2.11 30.79 8.78
C VAL A 318 -2.67 29.54 8.11
N LEU A 319 -3.90 29.14 8.44
CA LEU A 319 -4.56 27.94 7.89
C LEU A 319 -5.36 28.26 6.62
N THR A 320 -4.70 28.89 5.65
CA THR A 320 -5.26 29.30 4.34
C THR A 320 -4.58 28.61 3.18
N TRP A 321 -5.29 28.40 2.09
CA TRP A 321 -4.66 28.10 0.81
C TRP A 321 -4.15 29.41 0.20
N ARG A 322 -2.90 29.44 -0.28
CA ARG A 322 -2.28 30.68 -0.78
C ARG A 322 -1.55 30.42 -2.08
N GLU A 323 -1.96 31.05 -3.16
CA GLU A 323 -1.34 30.88 -4.46
C GLU A 323 -0.89 32.20 -5.10
N PRO A 324 0.36 32.27 -5.58
CA PRO A 324 0.81 33.41 -6.36
C PRO A 324 0.09 33.41 -7.72
N ARG A 325 -0.43 34.58 -8.09
CA ARG A 325 -1.08 34.84 -9.38
C ARG A 325 -0.57 36.13 -9.98
N LYS A 326 -0.31 36.08 -11.28
CA LYS A 326 0.15 37.25 -12.04
C LYS A 326 -1.05 38.13 -12.39
N VAL A 327 -0.97 39.42 -12.09
CA VAL A 327 -1.96 40.40 -12.52
C VAL A 327 -1.79 40.68 -14.02
N THR A 328 -2.87 40.56 -14.77
CA THR A 328 -2.86 40.81 -16.22
C THR A 328 -2.88 42.30 -16.55
N LYS A 329 -2.61 42.66 -17.81
CA LYS A 329 -2.75 44.05 -18.31
C LYS A 329 -4.16 44.61 -18.15
N SER A 330 -5.17 43.76 -18.05
CA SER A 330 -6.57 44.14 -17.85
C SER A 330 -6.96 44.19 -16.36
N LEU A 331 -6.00 44.21 -15.44
CA LEU A 331 -6.24 44.20 -13.99
C LEU A 331 -7.06 43.01 -13.50
N THR A 332 -6.89 41.86 -14.13
CA THR A 332 -7.57 40.63 -13.71
C THR A 332 -6.59 39.62 -13.13
N VAL A 333 -7.12 38.80 -12.22
CA VAL A 333 -6.47 37.62 -11.67
C VAL A 333 -7.39 36.42 -11.85
N GLN A 334 -6.86 35.32 -12.38
CA GLN A 334 -7.61 34.07 -12.52
C GLN A 334 -7.26 33.09 -11.40
N TYR A 335 -8.27 32.63 -10.68
CA TYR A 335 -8.12 31.61 -9.64
C TYR A 335 -9.35 30.69 -9.62
N ASP A 336 -9.10 29.38 -9.54
CA ASP A 336 -10.12 28.32 -9.61
C ASP A 336 -11.23 28.54 -10.66
N ARG A 337 -10.81 28.80 -11.91
CA ARG A 337 -11.70 29.08 -13.06
C ARG A 337 -12.56 30.34 -12.94
N VAL A 338 -12.44 31.09 -11.85
CA VAL A 338 -13.05 32.41 -11.66
C VAL A 338 -12.05 33.49 -12.05
N MET A 339 -12.54 34.54 -12.71
CA MET A 339 -11.78 35.75 -13.00
C MET A 339 -12.20 36.83 -12.02
N TYR A 340 -11.24 37.37 -11.29
CA TYR A 340 -11.43 38.47 -10.36
C TYR A 340 -10.92 39.76 -11.00
N LEU A 341 -11.77 40.78 -11.06
CA LEU A 341 -11.42 42.08 -11.62
C LEU A 341 -11.02 43.03 -10.49
N LEU A 342 -9.77 43.46 -10.46
CA LEU A 342 -9.30 44.47 -9.51
C LEU A 342 -9.86 45.83 -9.89
N ASP A 343 -10.24 46.65 -8.90
CA ASP A 343 -10.69 48.01 -9.17
C ASP A 343 -9.58 48.82 -9.87
N ASP A 344 -9.96 49.62 -10.87
CA ASP A 344 -9.04 50.43 -11.64
C ASP A 344 -8.56 51.66 -10.85
N THR A 345 -7.47 51.50 -10.11
CA THR A 345 -6.83 52.55 -9.32
C THR A 345 -5.36 52.73 -9.71
N PRO A 346 -4.77 53.92 -9.53
CA PRO A 346 -3.35 54.13 -9.79
C PRO A 346 -2.42 53.14 -9.05
N ASP A 347 -2.81 52.73 -7.84
CA ASP A 347 -2.09 51.72 -7.06
C ASP A 347 -2.18 50.33 -7.72
N ASN A 348 -3.38 49.88 -8.07
CA ASN A 348 -3.59 48.57 -8.68
C ASN A 348 -2.95 48.47 -10.08
N ARG A 349 -2.91 49.57 -10.85
CA ARG A 349 -2.19 49.62 -12.13
C ARG A 349 -0.69 49.33 -11.99
N ARG A 350 -0.07 49.66 -10.85
CA ARG A 350 1.34 49.33 -10.58
C ARG A 350 1.56 47.85 -10.29
N LEU A 351 0.49 47.09 -10.08
CA LEU A 351 0.53 45.64 -9.88
C LEU A 351 0.50 44.86 -11.20
N ILE A 352 0.23 45.50 -12.33
CA ILE A 352 0.24 44.85 -13.65
C ILE A 352 1.58 44.13 -13.86
N ASP A 353 1.50 42.90 -14.34
CA ASP A 353 2.61 41.99 -14.54
C ASP A 353 3.37 41.55 -13.26
N ARG A 354 2.98 42.04 -12.08
CA ARG A 354 3.47 41.53 -10.78
C ARG A 354 2.69 40.30 -10.35
N TYR A 355 3.33 39.45 -9.55
CA TYR A 355 2.65 38.39 -8.83
C TYR A 355 2.10 38.93 -7.51
N ILE A 356 0.84 38.61 -7.24
CA ILE A 356 0.14 38.89 -5.99
C ILE A 356 -0.39 37.57 -5.42
N GLU A 357 -0.81 37.55 -4.17
CA GLU A 357 -1.27 36.34 -3.50
C GLU A 357 -2.80 36.26 -3.51
N VAL A 358 -3.34 35.11 -3.92
CA VAL A 358 -4.75 34.76 -3.71
C VAL A 358 -4.84 33.84 -2.52
N TRP A 359 -5.58 34.26 -1.50
CA TRP A 359 -5.82 33.52 -0.27
C TRP A 359 -7.23 32.95 -0.32
N GLU A 360 -7.35 31.63 -0.17
CA GLU A 360 -8.63 30.94 0.00
C GLU A 360 -8.71 30.36 1.41
N TYR A 361 -9.80 30.70 2.09
CA TYR A 361 -10.09 30.28 3.45
C TYR A 361 -10.92 28.98 3.45
N PRO A 362 -10.90 28.19 4.54
CA PRO A 362 -11.68 26.95 4.62
C PRO A 362 -13.21 27.12 4.44
N ASP A 363 -13.73 28.32 4.73
CA ASP A 363 -15.15 28.67 4.53
C ASP A 363 -15.49 29.09 3.09
N GLY A 364 -14.51 29.07 2.18
CA GLY A 364 -14.64 29.47 0.78
C GLY A 364 -14.46 30.96 0.52
N ARG A 365 -14.16 31.78 1.55
CA ARG A 365 -13.84 33.20 1.34
C ARG A 365 -12.54 33.32 0.54
N ILE A 366 -12.51 34.28 -0.38
CA ILE A 366 -11.32 34.61 -1.20
C ILE A 366 -10.85 36.02 -0.85
N GLU A 367 -9.55 36.17 -0.59
CA GLU A 367 -8.89 37.47 -0.47
C GLU A 367 -7.77 37.58 -1.50
N ILE A 368 -7.71 38.72 -2.18
CA ILE A 368 -6.61 39.05 -3.07
C ILE A 368 -5.70 40.03 -2.34
N ARG A 369 -4.41 39.72 -2.25
CA ARG A 369 -3.45 40.47 -1.44
C ARG A 369 -2.20 40.84 -2.24
N ALA A 370 -1.78 42.10 -2.12
CA ALA A 370 -0.50 42.57 -2.62
C ALA A 370 0.21 43.37 -1.52
N ASP A 371 1.49 43.07 -1.26
CA ASP A 371 2.31 43.77 -0.27
C ASP A 371 1.59 43.91 1.10
N ASP A 372 1.02 42.80 1.60
CA ASP A 372 0.21 42.67 2.83
C ASP A 372 -1.11 43.47 2.90
N ARG A 373 -1.51 44.13 1.80
CA ARG A 373 -2.79 44.83 1.68
C ARG A 373 -3.83 43.97 0.95
N VAL A 374 -5.05 43.91 1.49
CA VAL A 374 -6.21 43.32 0.80
C VAL A 374 -6.69 44.28 -0.30
N LEU A 375 -6.86 43.75 -1.51
CA LEU A 375 -7.30 44.49 -2.68
C LEU A 375 -8.81 44.28 -2.90
N PRO A 376 -9.58 45.36 -3.13
CA PRO A 376 -10.97 45.23 -3.54
C PRO A 376 -11.04 44.67 -4.97
N TYR A 377 -12.01 43.80 -5.21
CA TYR A 377 -12.26 43.15 -6.49
C TYR A 377 -13.76 42.96 -6.73
N ARG A 378 -14.12 42.68 -7.97
CA ARG A 378 -15.47 42.32 -8.41
C ARG A 378 -15.49 41.00 -9.15
#